data_AF-A0A2V9PAJ9-F1
#
_entry.id   AF-A0A2V9PAJ9-F1
#
_cell.length_a   1.000
_cell.length_b   1.000
_cell.length_c   1.000
_cell.angle_alpha   90.00
_cell.angle_beta   90.00
_cell.angle_gamma   90.00
#
_symmetry.space_group_name_H-M   'P 1'
#
loop_
_entity.id
_entity.type
_entity.pdbx_description
1 polymer ?
#
loop_
_entity_poly.entity_id
_entity_poly.type
_entity_poly.pdbx_seq_one_letter_code
_entity_poly.pdbx_strand_id
1 'polypeptide(L)'
;MTQQELYAEVSPIATQILQIPQFESSVNMSSTPEWDSLNHVQLLSAIEKKFGIEISPDEAFKLTSADRLVQYLHGILKGKQ
;
A
#
# COMPACT_ATOMS: atom_id res chain seq x y z
N MET A 1 10.77 10.96 5.09
CA MET A 1 10.70 9.83 4.14
C MET A 1 10.00 10.32 2.90
N THR A 2 10.60 10.15 1.73
CA THR A 2 10.03 10.57 0.44
C THR A 2 9.10 9.50 -0.13
N GLN A 3 8.24 9.86 -1.10
CA GLN A 3 7.36 8.89 -1.77
C GLN A 3 8.16 7.78 -2.47
N GLN A 4 9.31 8.10 -3.07
CA GLN A 4 10.16 7.13 -3.74
C GLN A 4 10.72 6.07 -2.77
N GLU A 5 11.12 6.49 -1.56
CA GLU A 5 11.54 5.56 -0.51
C GLU A 5 10.38 4.69 -0.02
N LEU A 6 9.17 5.23 0.08
CA LEU A 6 7.99 4.45 0.44
C LEU A 6 7.64 3.40 -0.59
N TYR A 7 7.75 3.71 -1.89
CA TYR A 7 7.61 2.70 -2.94
C TYR A 7 8.65 1.60 -2.80
N ALA A 8 9.92 1.94 -2.56
CA ALA A 8 10.97 0.94 -2.35
C ALA A 8 10.67 0.03 -1.15
N GLU A 9 10.09 0.58 -0.09
CA GLU A 9 9.75 -0.17 1.12
C GLU A 9 8.47 -1.01 1.00
N VAL A 10 7.45 -0.52 0.29
CA VAL A 10 6.16 -1.21 0.10
C VAL A 10 6.24 -2.23 -1.02
N SER A 11 7.03 -1.96 -2.07
CA SER A 11 7.15 -2.82 -3.24
C SER A 11 7.41 -4.30 -2.91
N PRO A 12 8.40 -4.68 -2.08
CA PRO A 12 8.62 -6.10 -1.76
C PRO A 12 7.45 -6.75 -1.01
N ILE A 13 6.69 -5.99 -0.22
CA ILE A 13 5.50 -6.50 0.49
C ILE A 13 4.37 -6.73 -0.51
N ALA A 14 4.15 -5.75 -1.38
CA ALA A 14 3.11 -5.80 -2.39
C ALA A 14 3.38 -6.89 -3.44
N THR A 15 4.61 -7.03 -3.93
CA THR A 15 4.96 -8.10 -4.86
C THR A 15 4.84 -9.48 -4.20
N GLN A 16 5.18 -9.61 -2.92
CA GLN A 16 5.01 -10.87 -2.19
C GLN A 16 3.52 -11.23 -1.98
N ILE A 17 2.65 -10.27 -1.72
CA ILE A 17 1.23 -10.54 -1.44
C ILE A 17 0.42 -10.66 -2.74
N LEU A 18 0.58 -9.70 -3.63
CA LEU A 18 -0.12 -9.64 -4.91
C LEU A 18 0.49 -10.59 -5.95
N GLN A 19 1.67 -11.18 -5.69
CA GLN A 19 2.38 -12.06 -6.62
C GLN A 19 2.65 -11.40 -7.99
N ILE A 20 2.79 -10.07 -8.00
CA ILE A 20 3.07 -9.27 -9.21
C ILE A 20 4.57 -9.01 -9.38
N PRO A 21 5.06 -8.79 -10.62
CA PRO A 21 6.48 -8.53 -10.85
C PRO A 21 6.96 -7.20 -10.26
N GLN A 22 6.10 -6.17 -10.25
CA GLN A 22 6.48 -4.83 -9.80
C GLN A 22 5.28 -4.06 -9.26
N PHE A 23 5.50 -3.32 -8.17
CA PHE A 23 4.51 -2.42 -7.59
C PHE A 23 4.93 -0.95 -7.79
N GLU A 24 4.24 -0.28 -8.72
CA GLU A 24 4.49 1.12 -9.10
C GLU A 24 3.20 1.94 -9.07
N SER A 25 3.30 3.26 -9.30
CA SER A 25 2.16 4.19 -9.25
C SER A 25 1.01 3.87 -10.21
N SER A 26 1.27 3.14 -11.30
CA SER A 26 0.26 2.68 -12.24
C SER A 26 -0.58 1.50 -11.71
N VAL A 27 -0.05 0.75 -10.74
CA VAL A 27 -0.69 -0.45 -10.18
C VAL A 27 -1.89 -0.05 -9.33
N ASN A 28 -3.02 -0.68 -9.64
CA ASN A 28 -4.27 -0.43 -8.95
C ASN A 28 -5.19 -1.65 -9.02
N MET A 29 -6.15 -1.71 -8.11
CA MET A 29 -7.08 -2.84 -7.97
C MET A 29 -7.92 -3.10 -9.24
N SER A 30 -8.11 -2.09 -10.09
CA SER A 30 -8.88 -2.23 -11.34
C SER A 30 -8.03 -2.76 -12.50
N SER A 31 -6.74 -2.45 -12.53
CA SER A 31 -5.80 -2.90 -13.58
C SER A 31 -5.01 -4.14 -13.20
N THR A 32 -5.06 -4.57 -11.94
CA THR A 32 -4.30 -5.71 -11.40
C THR A 32 -5.27 -6.76 -10.87
N PRO A 33 -5.59 -7.81 -11.66
CA PRO A 33 -6.50 -8.88 -11.26
C PRO A 33 -6.07 -9.60 -9.97
N GLU A 34 -4.76 -9.72 -9.74
CA GLU A 34 -4.20 -10.34 -8.53
C GLU A 34 -4.46 -9.51 -7.27
N TRP A 35 -4.78 -8.22 -7.42
CA TRP A 35 -5.20 -7.37 -6.31
C TRP A 35 -6.70 -7.51 -6.06
N ASP A 36 -7.11 -8.67 -5.56
CA ASP A 36 -8.49 -8.93 -5.12
C ASP A 36 -8.74 -8.48 -3.68
N SER A 37 -9.97 -8.65 -3.18
CA SER A 37 -10.36 -8.23 -1.83
C SER A 37 -9.55 -8.89 -0.71
N LEU A 38 -9.16 -10.16 -0.87
CA LEU A 38 -8.38 -10.87 0.15
C LEU A 38 -6.93 -10.36 0.17
N ASN A 39 -6.32 -10.27 -1.02
CA ASN A 39 -4.96 -9.75 -1.16
C ASN A 39 -4.86 -8.27 -0.76
N HIS A 40 -5.91 -7.49 -1.00
CA HIS A 40 -6.00 -6.11 -0.52
C HIS A 40 -5.93 -6.03 1.01
N VAL A 41 -6.73 -6.83 1.73
CA VAL A 41 -6.70 -6.85 3.21
C VAL A 41 -5.35 -7.33 3.73
N GLN A 42 -4.76 -8.35 3.11
CA GLN A 42 -3.42 -8.83 3.50
C GLN A 42 -2.34 -7.75 3.30
N LEU A 43 -2.39 -7.05 2.17
CA LEU A 43 -1.46 -5.97 1.85
C LEU A 43 -1.52 -4.86 2.90
N LEU A 44 -2.73 -4.36 3.18
CA LEU A 44 -2.92 -3.31 4.19
C LEU A 44 -2.43 -3.77 5.56
N SER A 45 -2.78 -4.99 6.00
CA SER A 45 -2.35 -5.51 7.29
C SER A 45 -0.81 -5.66 7.41
N ALA A 46 -0.14 -6.06 6.33
CA ALA A 46 1.32 -6.15 6.30
C ALA A 46 1.98 -4.76 6.38
N ILE A 47 1.39 -3.76 5.72
CA ILE A 47 1.84 -2.36 5.77
C ILE A 47 1.63 -1.78 7.18
N GLU A 48 0.45 -1.98 7.78
CA GLU A 48 0.15 -1.56 9.14
C GLU A 48 1.21 -2.07 10.13
N LYS A 49 1.52 -3.37 10.06
CA LYS A 49 2.56 -4.01 10.88
C LYS A 49 3.95 -3.44 10.60
N LYS A 50 4.31 -3.22 9.34
CA LYS A 50 5.64 -2.71 8.97
C LYS A 50 5.88 -1.29 9.48
N PHE A 51 4.89 -0.41 9.31
CA PHE A 51 5.04 1.01 9.65
C PHE A 51 4.51 1.36 11.05
N GLY A 52 3.90 0.42 11.77
CA GLY A 52 3.29 0.68 13.07
C GLY A 52 2.17 1.72 12.97
N ILE A 53 1.31 1.57 11.97
CA ILE A 53 0.16 2.44 11.72
C ILE A 53 -1.13 1.63 11.77
N GLU A 54 -2.25 2.34 11.91
CA GLU A 54 -3.59 1.77 11.83
C GLU A 54 -4.31 2.41 10.64
N ILE A 55 -4.90 1.58 9.79
CA ILE A 55 -5.68 1.99 8.63
C ILE A 55 -7.14 1.69 8.95
N SER A 56 -7.92 2.74 9.14
CA SER A 56 -9.36 2.60 9.36
C SER A 56 -10.02 1.92 8.16
N PRO A 57 -11.10 1.14 8.35
CA PRO A 57 -11.79 0.46 7.26
C PRO A 57 -12.24 1.43 6.15
N ASP A 58 -12.70 2.63 6.51
CA ASP A 58 -13.09 3.66 5.55
C ASP A 58 -11.92 4.11 4.64
N GLU A 59 -10.73 4.25 5.22
CA GLU A 59 -9.51 4.56 4.46
C GLU A 59 -9.08 3.37 3.62
N ALA A 60 -9.11 2.15 4.17
CA ALA A 60 -8.80 0.93 3.44
C ALA A 60 -9.59 0.83 2.12
N PHE A 61 -10.90 1.10 2.16
CA PHE A 61 -11.75 1.15 0.95
C PHE A 61 -11.32 2.20 -0.08
N LYS A 62 -10.60 3.25 0.32
CA LYS A 62 -10.06 4.28 -0.59
C LYS A 62 -8.68 3.91 -1.13
N LEU A 63 -7.90 3.10 -0.40
CA LEU A 63 -6.51 2.72 -0.74
C LEU A 63 -6.42 1.62 -1.82
N THR A 64 -7.17 1.78 -2.90
CA THR A 64 -7.28 0.81 -4.02
C THR A 64 -6.22 1.00 -5.12
N SER A 65 -5.21 1.84 -4.88
CA SER A 65 -4.14 2.13 -5.83
C SER A 65 -2.83 2.30 -5.09
N ALA A 66 -1.72 1.91 -5.73
CA ALA A 66 -0.38 2.08 -5.17
C ALA A 66 -0.07 3.54 -4.82
N ASP A 67 -0.46 4.48 -5.69
CA ASP A 67 -0.29 5.91 -5.45
C ASP A 67 -1.03 6.39 -4.20
N ARG A 68 -2.32 6.04 -4.06
CA ARG A 68 -3.12 6.41 -2.87
C ARG A 68 -2.51 5.87 -1.59
N LEU A 69 -2.05 4.62 -1.63
CA LEU A 69 -1.43 3.96 -0.49
C LEU A 69 -0.13 4.67 -0.10
N VAL A 70 0.75 4.97 -1.05
CA VAL A 70 2.01 5.68 -0.77
C VAL A 70 1.75 7.11 -0.30
N GLN A 71 0.78 7.82 -0.89
CA GLN A 71 0.40 9.16 -0.44
C GLN A 71 -0.16 9.15 0.99
N TYR A 72 -1.01 8.19 1.31
CA TYR A 72 -1.55 8.01 2.66
C TYR A 72 -0.42 7.76 3.67
N LEU A 73 0.48 6.82 3.38
CA LEU A 73 1.66 6.55 4.22
C LEU A 73 2.55 7.78 4.40
N HIS A 74 2.80 8.51 3.33
CA HIS A 74 3.59 9.73 3.37
C HIS A 74 2.94 10.79 4.28
N GLY A 75 1.62 10.96 4.20
CA GLY A 75 0.87 11.85 5.08
C GLY A 75 0.97 11.46 6.57
N ILE A 76 0.73 10.18 6.87
CA ILE A 76 0.79 9.65 8.24
C ILE A 76 2.19 9.78 8.84
N LEU A 77 3.22 9.39 8.09
CA LEU A 77 4.61 9.43 8.56
C LEU A 77 5.17 10.84 8.70
N LYS A 78 4.68 11.79 7.89
CA LYS A 78 5.04 13.21 8.01
C LYS A 78 4.33 13.91 9.17
N GLY A 79 3.10 13.50 9.49
CA GLY A 79 2.34 14.04 10.63
C GLY A 79 2.78 13.50 12.00
N LYS A 80 3.61 12.45 12.03
CA LYS A 80 4.21 11.88 13.25
C LYS A 80 5.55 12.54 13.67
N GLN A 81 6.00 13.61 13.02
CA GLN A 81 7.23 14.35 13.37
C GLN A 81 6.95 15.62 14.18
#